data_AF-A0A6A4I0S0-F1
#
_entry.id   AF-A0A6A4I0S0-F1
#
_cell.length_a   1.000
_cell.length_b   1.000
_cell.length_c   1.000
_cell.angle_alpha   90.00
_cell.angle_beta   90.00
_cell.angle_gamma   90.00
#
_symmetry.space_group_name_H-M   'P 1'
#
loop_
_entity.id
_entity.type
_entity.pdbx_description
1 polymer ?
#
loop_
_entity_poly.entity_id
_entity_poly.type
_entity_poly.pdbx_seq_one_letter_code
_entity_poly.pdbx_strand_id
1 'polypeptide(L)'
;MNKSSAKFNFLMHGLKKGPTRSNKRFVNVWKSKGGTPYGQLSPLLFEVGSCKASTKAACIAIMSPSESTLPALSRSSSGFGRSTVTSGRSTEVLYLKRPFYAGCRSCTWKPFSSPMQNADDVTMKAALQVANEVIEGVDAAPIPPRERDPSFVSAFYYHAKGQALSLKAIYYRNKGNQIRAKQDLSLSEPMLENFTLAKRYYLEAADCLAEDDEGHAVYLNAALEMMWSSKTSARDQLAVMERIRLAIPKMKQIWAHSALATQGGDMLFKRGLEMETELRQGVESGEFQLDDPVTLQIED
;
A
#
# COMPACT_ATOMS: atom_id res chain seq x y z
N MET A 1 -26.77 -23.30 -18.27
CA MET A 1 -26.91 -21.83 -18.24
C MET A 1 -25.52 -21.22 -18.36
N ASN A 2 -25.14 -20.74 -19.55
CA ASN A 2 -23.84 -20.09 -19.76
C ASN A 2 -23.92 -18.65 -19.23
N LYS A 3 -23.27 -18.37 -18.09
CA LYS A 3 -23.10 -17.00 -17.59
C LYS A 3 -22.05 -16.31 -18.47
N SER A 4 -22.49 -15.40 -19.34
CA SER A 4 -21.62 -14.57 -20.17
C SER A 4 -20.80 -13.65 -19.26
N SER A 5 -19.48 -13.80 -19.26
CA SER A 5 -18.58 -12.84 -18.62
C SER A 5 -18.48 -11.62 -19.54
N ALA A 6 -19.14 -10.52 -19.17
CA ALA A 6 -19.05 -9.27 -19.93
C ALA A 6 -17.60 -8.75 -19.87
N LYS A 7 -16.90 -8.78 -21.01
CA LYS A 7 -15.63 -8.06 -21.18
C LYS A 7 -15.97 -6.67 -21.67
N PHE A 8 -15.74 -5.66 -20.83
CA PHE A 8 -15.92 -4.27 -21.21
C PHE A 8 -14.60 -3.68 -21.71
N ASN A 9 -14.61 -3.24 -22.97
CA ASN A 9 -13.62 -2.32 -23.53
C ASN A 9 -14.31 -0.97 -23.61
N PHE A 10 -13.90 0.00 -22.80
CA PHE A 10 -14.48 1.33 -22.83
C PHE A 10 -13.83 2.13 -23.98
N LEU A 11 -14.39 2.04 -25.18
CA LEU A 11 -14.01 2.96 -26.26
C LEU A 11 -14.72 4.29 -26.01
N MET A 12 -13.96 5.34 -25.67
CA MET A 12 -14.42 6.73 -25.64
C MET A 12 -14.80 7.22 -27.05
N HIS A 13 -15.94 6.74 -27.58
CA HIS A 13 -16.53 7.28 -28.79
C HIS A 13 -17.47 8.43 -28.45
N GLY A 14 -17.04 9.64 -28.79
CA GLY A 14 -17.84 10.85 -28.74
C GLY A 14 -19.19 10.67 -29.45
N LEU A 15 -20.26 10.88 -28.69
CA LEU A 15 -21.62 10.98 -29.20
C LEU A 15 -21.74 12.18 -30.16
N LYS A 16 -21.88 11.90 -31.47
CA LYS A 16 -22.57 12.78 -32.41
C LYS A 16 -23.37 11.97 -33.42
N LYS A 17 -24.68 12.25 -33.48
CA LYS A 17 -25.56 12.46 -34.66
C LYS A 17 -27.02 12.38 -34.18
N GLY A 18 -27.97 13.25 -34.56
CA GLY A 18 -28.06 14.32 -35.57
C GLY A 18 -29.23 15.27 -35.22
N PRO A 19 -30.01 15.85 -36.17
CA PRO A 19 -29.92 15.80 -37.63
C PRO A 19 -29.72 17.19 -38.30
N THR A 20 -29.46 17.13 -39.60
CA THR A 20 -29.11 18.21 -40.53
C THR A 20 -30.25 19.19 -40.86
N ARG A 21 -29.94 20.50 -40.89
CA ARG A 21 -30.57 21.46 -41.82
C ARG A 21 -29.70 22.70 -42.09
N SER A 22 -29.35 22.87 -43.38
CA SER A 22 -29.10 24.09 -44.16
C SER A 22 -28.29 25.28 -43.58
N ASN A 23 -27.09 25.45 -44.16
CA ASN A 23 -26.63 26.64 -44.91
C ASN A 23 -26.77 28.03 -44.25
N LYS A 24 -25.64 28.62 -43.83
CA LYS A 24 -25.27 30.03 -44.11
C LYS A 24 -23.83 30.32 -43.69
N ARG A 25 -23.11 30.98 -44.60
CA ARG A 25 -21.81 31.64 -44.41
C ARG A 25 -21.83 32.55 -43.19
N PHE A 26 -20.76 32.54 -42.40
CA PHE A 26 -20.22 33.75 -41.78
C PHE A 26 -18.70 33.71 -41.77
N VAL A 27 -18.14 34.68 -42.50
CA VAL A 27 -16.77 35.17 -42.41
C VAL A 27 -16.74 36.14 -41.23
N ASN A 28 -15.70 36.06 -40.38
CA ASN A 28 -15.09 37.17 -39.61
C ASN A 28 -13.82 36.57 -38.97
N VAL A 29 -12.62 36.85 -39.48
CA VAL A 29 -11.79 38.05 -39.21
C VAL A 29 -11.62 38.30 -37.71
N TRP A 30 -10.50 37.83 -37.14
CA TRP A 30 -9.77 38.53 -36.08
C TRP A 30 -8.26 38.39 -36.35
N LYS A 31 -7.63 39.52 -36.70
CA LYS A 31 -6.18 39.71 -36.75
C LYS A 31 -5.74 40.37 -35.43
N SER A 32 -4.68 39.81 -34.85
CA SER A 32 -3.55 40.46 -34.18
C SER A 32 -3.78 41.53 -33.10
N LYS A 33 -3.37 41.21 -31.85
CA LYS A 33 -2.37 41.90 -31.02
C LYS A 33 -1.75 40.80 -30.13
N GLY A 34 -0.45 40.50 -30.08
CA GLY A 34 0.69 41.38 -29.85
C GLY A 34 1.06 41.33 -28.36
N GLY A 35 1.96 40.40 -27.95
CA GLY A 35 2.50 40.35 -26.58
C GLY A 35 3.22 39.03 -26.22
N THR A 36 4.54 39.00 -26.36
CA THR A 36 5.48 38.15 -25.59
C THR A 36 5.93 38.95 -24.35
N PRO A 37 6.31 38.34 -23.19
CA PRO A 37 7.59 37.62 -23.04
C PRO A 37 7.58 36.42 -22.07
N TYR A 38 8.76 35.79 -21.90
CA TYR A 38 9.13 34.62 -21.08
C TYR A 38 8.81 33.26 -21.72
N GLY A 39 9.76 32.35 -21.95
CA GLY A 39 11.18 32.28 -21.65
C GLY A 39 11.57 30.82 -21.90
N GLN A 40 12.25 30.55 -23.01
CA GLN A 40 12.80 29.23 -23.30
C GLN A 40 13.86 28.88 -22.25
N LEU A 41 13.70 27.73 -21.58
CA LEU A 41 14.79 27.04 -20.94
C LEU A 41 15.05 25.75 -21.70
N SER A 42 16.26 25.69 -22.26
CA SER A 42 16.87 24.54 -22.92
C SER A 42 17.08 23.37 -21.95
N PRO A 43 17.23 22.13 -22.47
CA PRO A 43 17.42 20.95 -21.64
C PRO A 43 18.87 20.85 -21.15
N LEU A 44 19.05 20.80 -19.82
CA LEU A 44 20.30 20.38 -19.20
C LEU A 44 20.43 18.86 -19.30
N LEU A 45 21.29 18.42 -20.21
CA LEU A 45 21.96 17.12 -20.19
C LEU A 45 22.65 16.92 -18.83
N PHE A 46 22.24 15.89 -18.11
CA PHE A 46 23.07 15.28 -17.06
C PHE A 46 23.60 13.97 -17.62
N GLU A 47 24.86 13.97 -18.06
CA GLU A 47 25.66 12.76 -18.18
C GLU A 47 25.79 12.14 -16.78
N VAL A 48 25.19 10.97 -16.57
CA VAL A 48 25.58 10.11 -15.46
C VAL A 48 26.52 9.06 -16.03
N GLY A 49 27.79 9.21 -15.66
CA GLY A 49 28.87 8.30 -15.99
C GLY A 49 28.55 6.86 -15.60
N SER A 50 28.83 5.97 -16.53
CA SER A 50 28.91 4.53 -16.34
C SER A 50 29.91 4.20 -15.24
N CYS A 51 29.43 3.65 -14.11
CA CYS A 51 30.26 2.92 -13.16
C CYS A 51 29.73 1.48 -13.06
N LYS A 52 30.41 0.59 -13.78
CA LYS A 52 30.35 -0.86 -13.54
C LYS A 52 31.08 -1.16 -12.23
N ALA A 53 30.36 -1.52 -11.17
CA ALA A 53 30.93 -2.24 -10.04
C ALA A 53 29.84 -2.99 -9.24
N SER A 54 29.84 -4.31 -9.38
CA SER A 54 29.47 -5.35 -8.39
C SER A 54 28.47 -4.99 -7.28
N THR A 55 27.19 -5.33 -7.49
CA THR A 55 26.20 -5.46 -6.41
C THR A 55 25.96 -6.95 -6.11
N LYS A 56 26.91 -7.56 -5.42
CA LYS A 56 26.70 -8.80 -4.64
C LYS A 56 27.13 -8.49 -3.21
N ALA A 57 26.26 -8.78 -2.25
CA ALA A 57 26.43 -8.63 -0.79
C ALA A 57 26.29 -7.19 -0.23
N ALA A 58 25.04 -6.73 -0.04
CA ALA A 58 24.74 -5.59 0.84
C ALA A 58 23.37 -5.69 1.55
N CYS A 59 22.83 -6.89 1.79
CA CYS A 59 21.55 -7.04 2.52
C CYS A 59 21.57 -8.04 3.70
N ILE A 60 22.73 -8.55 4.11
CA ILE A 60 22.85 -9.36 5.34
C ILE A 60 24.15 -8.97 6.06
N ALA A 61 24.20 -7.77 6.62
CA ALA A 61 25.24 -7.38 7.58
C ALA A 61 24.85 -6.07 8.28
N ILE A 62 23.90 -6.12 9.21
CA ILE A 62 23.81 -5.12 10.29
C ILE A 62 23.71 -5.87 11.62
N MET A 63 24.90 -6.10 12.19
CA MET A 63 25.24 -6.14 13.61
C MET A 63 24.44 -7.06 14.55
N SER A 64 25.00 -8.24 14.82
CA SER A 64 25.00 -8.78 16.19
C SER A 64 25.87 -7.87 17.07
N PRO A 65 25.43 -7.42 18.25
CA PRO A 65 26.36 -6.91 19.24
C PRO A 65 27.08 -8.13 19.87
N SER A 66 28.39 -8.20 19.67
CA SER A 66 29.28 -8.97 20.55
C SER A 66 29.15 -8.42 21.96
N GLU A 67 29.08 -9.33 22.94
CA GLU A 67 29.21 -9.01 24.36
C GLU A 67 30.44 -8.13 24.60
N SER A 68 30.21 -6.86 24.96
CA SER A 68 31.27 -5.98 25.44
C SER A 68 31.27 -5.99 26.96
N THR A 69 32.35 -6.56 27.49
CA THR A 69 32.82 -6.52 28.86
C THR A 69 32.73 -5.10 29.42
N LEU A 70 31.97 -4.92 30.51
CA LEU A 70 31.94 -3.68 31.29
C LEU A 70 33.29 -3.49 32.02
N PRO A 71 33.81 -2.25 32.12
CA PRO A 71 35.00 -1.97 32.90
C PRO A 71 34.69 -2.02 34.40
N ALA A 72 35.63 -2.61 35.15
CA ALA A 72 35.64 -2.63 36.61
C ALA A 72 35.68 -1.21 37.17
N LEU A 73 34.63 -0.82 37.89
CA LEU A 73 34.65 0.35 38.77
C LEU A 73 35.28 -0.03 40.11
N SER A 74 36.29 0.75 40.48
CA SER A 74 37.11 0.62 41.66
C SER A 74 36.32 0.86 42.95
N ARG A 75 36.75 0.13 43.98
CA ARG A 75 36.31 0.19 45.37
C ARG A 75 36.35 1.61 45.95
N SER A 76 35.26 2.01 46.60
CA SER A 76 35.27 2.93 47.74
C SER A 76 34.53 2.25 48.88
N SER A 77 35.26 1.98 49.96
CA SER A 77 34.81 1.34 51.19
C SER A 77 34.31 2.38 52.18
N SER A 78 33.09 2.22 52.70
CA SER A 78 32.68 2.40 54.10
C SER A 78 31.18 2.73 54.18
N GLY A 79 30.46 2.09 55.11
CA GLY A 79 29.08 2.46 55.43
C GLY A 79 28.13 1.28 55.59
N PHE A 80 28.20 0.65 56.76
CA PHE A 80 27.37 -0.45 57.22
C PHE A 80 25.91 0.01 57.41
N GLY A 81 24.94 -0.68 56.81
CA GLY A 81 23.51 -0.40 56.96
C GLY A 81 22.67 -1.56 56.41
N ARG A 82 22.45 -2.56 57.25
CA ARG A 82 21.75 -3.82 56.91
C ARG A 82 20.23 -3.59 56.97
N SER A 83 19.61 -3.34 55.82
CA SER A 83 18.15 -3.49 55.63
C SER A 83 17.90 -4.60 54.61
N THR A 84 17.40 -5.73 55.08
CA THR A 84 16.89 -6.82 54.25
C THR A 84 15.56 -6.40 53.63
N VAL A 85 15.62 -5.76 52.46
CA VAL A 85 14.46 -5.64 51.57
C VAL A 85 14.52 -6.83 50.61
N THR A 86 13.53 -7.70 50.70
CA THR A 86 13.29 -8.82 49.77
C THR A 86 13.07 -8.26 48.37
N SER A 87 14.11 -8.34 47.55
CA SER A 87 14.10 -8.01 46.12
C SER A 87 13.35 -9.10 45.35
N GLY A 88 12.04 -8.93 45.22
CA GLY A 88 11.24 -9.58 44.18
C GLY A 88 11.39 -8.82 42.87
N ARG A 89 12.57 -8.89 42.23
CA ARG A 89 12.82 -8.24 40.94
C ARG A 89 12.43 -9.15 39.78
N SER A 90 11.24 -8.88 39.26
CA SER A 90 10.92 -8.69 37.83
C SER A 90 11.52 -9.69 36.83
N THR A 91 10.77 -10.76 36.59
CA THR A 91 10.85 -11.58 35.36
C THR A 91 10.06 -10.99 34.19
N GLU A 92 9.39 -9.84 34.36
CA GLU A 92 8.54 -9.23 33.32
C GLU A 92 9.33 -8.55 32.17
N VAL A 93 10.62 -8.28 32.33
CA VAL A 93 11.42 -7.57 31.31
C VAL A 93 11.80 -8.45 30.10
N LEU A 94 11.65 -9.78 30.19
CA LEU A 94 12.02 -10.69 29.10
C LEU A 94 10.93 -10.87 28.03
N TYR A 95 9.67 -10.53 28.31
CA TYR A 95 8.56 -10.73 27.37
C TYR A 95 8.47 -9.65 26.27
N LEU A 96 9.15 -8.51 26.43
CA LEU A 96 9.09 -7.40 25.49
C LEU A 96 10.15 -7.44 24.38
N LYS A 97 11.15 -8.33 24.45
CA LYS A 97 12.26 -8.30 23.48
C LYS A 97 11.83 -8.67 22.06
N ARG A 98 11.03 -9.73 21.87
CA ARG A 98 10.68 -10.20 20.50
C ARG A 98 9.77 -9.24 19.70
N PRO A 99 8.68 -8.69 20.25
CA PRO A 99 7.82 -7.75 19.51
C PRO A 99 8.54 -6.41 19.23
N PHE A 100 9.38 -5.96 20.17
CA PHE A 100 10.12 -4.70 20.02
C PHE A 100 11.09 -4.71 18.84
N TYR A 101 11.85 -5.80 18.64
CA TYR A 101 12.76 -5.91 17.49
C TYR A 101 12.03 -6.06 16.15
N ALA A 102 10.81 -6.61 16.14
CA ALA A 102 9.96 -6.65 14.95
C ALA A 102 9.45 -5.25 14.58
N GLY A 103 8.98 -4.47 15.56
CA GLY A 103 8.54 -3.09 15.36
C GLY A 103 9.67 -2.16 14.88
N CYS A 104 10.87 -2.24 15.45
CA CYS A 104 12.00 -1.40 15.02
C CYS A 104 12.47 -1.67 13.58
N ARG A 105 12.25 -2.87 13.03
CA ARG A 105 12.55 -3.17 11.61
C ARG A 105 11.54 -2.57 10.63
N SER A 106 10.35 -2.20 11.10
CA SER A 106 9.23 -1.79 10.25
C SER A 106 9.16 -0.26 10.01
N CYS A 107 9.82 0.55 10.85
CA CYS A 107 9.73 2.02 10.84
C CYS A 107 10.37 2.73 9.63
N THR A 108 10.97 2.03 8.65
CA THR A 108 11.64 2.64 7.49
C THR A 108 11.04 2.25 6.14
N TRP A 109 9.75 1.89 6.08
CA TRP A 109 9.11 1.28 4.89
C TRP A 109 8.98 2.19 3.64
N LYS A 110 9.07 3.52 3.77
CA LYS A 110 8.80 4.47 2.67
C LYS A 110 9.69 4.36 1.40
N PRO A 111 10.92 3.82 1.39
CA PRO A 111 11.67 3.56 0.16
C PRO A 111 11.41 2.17 -0.47
N PHE A 112 10.58 1.30 0.11
CA PHE A 112 10.59 -0.14 -0.23
C PHE A 112 9.55 -0.59 -1.28
N SER A 113 8.56 0.25 -1.63
CA SER A 113 7.51 -0.15 -2.59
C SER A 113 8.01 -0.26 -4.04
N SER A 114 8.91 0.63 -4.48
CA SER A 114 9.46 0.61 -5.84
C SER A 114 10.47 -0.52 -6.07
N PRO A 115 11.44 -0.78 -5.17
CA PRO A 115 12.39 -1.90 -5.33
C PRO A 115 11.72 -3.27 -5.36
N MET A 116 10.64 -3.47 -4.59
CA MET A 116 9.98 -4.77 -4.51
C MET A 116 9.22 -5.17 -5.77
N GLN A 117 8.78 -4.22 -6.60
CA GLN A 117 8.09 -4.55 -7.85
C GLN A 117 8.97 -5.34 -8.82
N ASN A 118 10.30 -5.15 -8.74
CA ASN A 118 11.29 -5.78 -9.60
C ASN A 118 12.21 -6.75 -8.85
N ALA A 119 11.87 -7.10 -7.60
CA ALA A 119 12.65 -8.04 -6.81
C ALA A 119 12.56 -9.46 -7.40
N ASP A 120 13.67 -10.19 -7.31
CA ASP A 120 13.73 -11.59 -7.73
C ASP A 120 12.91 -12.49 -6.77
N ASP A 121 12.57 -13.70 -7.22
CA ASP A 121 11.74 -14.64 -6.46
C ASP A 121 12.35 -15.05 -5.10
N VAL A 122 13.68 -15.06 -4.98
CA VAL A 122 14.36 -15.37 -3.70
C VAL A 122 14.12 -14.25 -2.71
N THR A 123 14.33 -13.00 -3.12
CA THR A 123 14.05 -11.82 -2.29
C THR A 123 12.58 -11.76 -1.87
N MET A 124 11.66 -12.03 -2.80
CA MET A 124 10.22 -12.04 -2.51
C MET A 124 9.82 -13.14 -1.52
N LYS A 125 10.39 -14.34 -1.63
CA LYS A 125 10.15 -15.44 -0.68
C LYS A 125 10.69 -15.13 0.71
N ALA A 126 11.88 -14.53 0.80
CA ALA A 126 12.44 -14.10 2.08
C ALA A 126 11.55 -13.03 2.75
N ALA A 127 11.06 -12.05 1.97
CA ALA A 127 10.12 -11.06 2.47
C ALA A 127 8.81 -11.68 2.98
N LEU A 128 8.26 -12.67 2.26
CA LEU A 128 7.08 -13.41 2.70
C LEU A 128 7.32 -14.16 4.02
N GLN A 129 8.49 -14.79 4.17
CA GLN A 129 8.87 -15.48 5.40
C GLN A 129 8.91 -14.51 6.59
N VAL A 130 9.60 -13.37 6.43
CA VAL A 130 9.67 -12.33 7.46
C VAL A 130 8.27 -11.83 7.84
N ALA A 131 7.39 -11.63 6.86
CA ALA A 131 6.01 -11.23 7.12
C ALA A 131 5.26 -12.24 7.99
N ASN A 132 5.39 -13.54 7.70
CA ASN A 132 4.75 -14.59 8.50
C ASN A 132 5.31 -14.62 9.93
N GLU A 133 6.63 -14.52 10.10
CA GLU A 133 7.26 -14.48 11.43
C GLU A 133 6.76 -13.29 12.28
N VAL A 134 6.58 -12.11 11.67
CA VAL A 134 6.04 -10.93 12.35
C VAL A 134 4.58 -11.15 12.76
N ILE A 135 3.75 -11.66 11.85
CA ILE A 135 2.33 -11.92 12.13
C ILE A 135 2.19 -12.95 13.26
N GLU A 136 2.91 -14.07 13.17
CA GLU A 136 2.93 -15.10 14.22
C GLU A 136 3.40 -14.54 15.56
N GLY A 137 4.43 -13.68 15.55
CA GLY A 137 4.95 -13.03 16.75
C GLY A 137 3.94 -12.08 17.40
N VAL A 138 3.20 -11.30 16.60
CA VAL A 138 2.14 -10.42 17.11
C VAL A 138 0.95 -11.22 17.63
N ASP A 139 0.52 -12.25 16.90
CA ASP A 139 -0.64 -13.08 17.25
C ASP A 139 -0.41 -13.94 18.50
N ALA A 140 0.83 -14.34 18.75
CA ALA A 140 1.20 -15.09 19.96
C ALA A 140 1.37 -14.18 21.21
N ALA A 141 1.50 -12.86 21.03
CA ALA A 141 1.75 -11.95 22.13
C ALA A 141 0.43 -11.50 22.79
N PRO A 142 0.37 -11.41 24.14
CA PRO A 142 -0.76 -10.76 24.80
C PRO A 142 -0.74 -9.27 24.46
N ILE A 143 -1.76 -8.81 23.74
CA ILE A 143 -1.89 -7.40 23.36
C ILE A 143 -2.41 -6.64 24.58
N PRO A 144 -1.70 -5.60 25.07
CA PRO A 144 -2.19 -4.79 26.17
C PRO A 144 -3.48 -4.04 25.78
N PRO A 145 -4.37 -3.71 26.74
CA PRO A 145 -5.56 -2.91 26.45
C PRO A 145 -5.20 -1.58 25.77
N ARG A 146 -5.90 -1.25 24.69
CA ARG A 146 -5.60 -0.08 23.87
C ARG A 146 -5.78 1.23 24.64
N GLU A 147 -6.67 1.25 25.63
CA GLU A 147 -7.00 2.42 26.45
C GLU A 147 -5.84 2.87 27.33
N ARG A 148 -4.93 1.94 27.69
CA ARG A 148 -3.81 2.25 28.58
C ARG A 148 -2.70 3.03 27.89
N ASP A 149 -2.36 2.64 26.67
CA ASP A 149 -1.33 3.29 25.85
C ASP A 149 -1.62 3.08 24.35
N PRO A 150 -2.56 3.85 23.78
CA PRO A 150 -3.04 3.61 22.41
C PRO A 150 -1.92 3.77 21.38
N SER A 151 -0.96 4.67 21.61
CA SER A 151 0.17 4.91 20.72
C SER A 151 1.12 3.73 20.71
N PHE A 152 1.46 3.19 21.88
CA PHE A 152 2.30 2.00 21.99
C PHE A 152 1.63 0.79 21.35
N VAL A 153 0.36 0.52 21.67
CA VAL A 153 -0.34 -0.64 21.10
C VAL A 153 -0.43 -0.54 19.58
N SER A 154 -0.74 0.67 19.06
CA SER A 154 -0.81 0.92 17.63
C SER A 154 0.54 0.70 16.94
N ALA A 155 1.61 1.30 17.43
CA ALA A 155 2.93 1.23 16.80
C ALA A 155 3.53 -0.18 16.81
N PHE A 156 3.40 -0.92 17.91
CA PHE A 156 4.13 -2.19 18.10
C PHE A 156 3.33 -3.45 17.76
N TYR A 157 1.99 -3.38 17.72
CA TYR A 157 1.16 -4.55 17.42
C TYR A 157 0.41 -4.35 16.10
N TYR A 158 -0.44 -3.33 16.04
CA TYR A 158 -1.34 -3.13 14.92
C TYR A 158 -0.62 -2.70 13.64
N HIS A 159 0.27 -1.71 13.72
CA HIS A 159 1.05 -1.26 12.56
C HIS A 159 2.02 -2.33 12.08
N ALA A 160 2.72 -3.00 13.01
CA ALA A 160 3.63 -4.09 12.67
C ALA A 160 2.90 -5.21 11.90
N LYS A 161 1.74 -5.63 12.40
CA LYS A 161 0.90 -6.64 11.74
C LYS A 161 0.36 -6.16 10.39
N GLY A 162 -0.18 -4.94 10.33
CA GLY A 162 -0.70 -4.35 9.10
C GLY A 162 0.36 -4.25 8.01
N GLN A 163 1.58 -3.82 8.35
CA GLN A 163 2.69 -3.76 7.40
C GLN A 163 3.14 -5.16 6.95
N ALA A 164 3.22 -6.14 7.85
CA ALA A 164 3.54 -7.51 7.49
C ALA A 164 2.48 -8.13 6.55
N LEU A 165 1.19 -7.89 6.82
CA LEU A 165 0.11 -8.29 5.92
C LEU A 165 0.22 -7.62 4.55
N SER A 166 0.54 -6.32 4.50
CA SER A 166 0.78 -5.62 3.24
C SER A 166 1.94 -6.22 2.45
N LEU A 167 2.99 -6.73 3.13
CA LEU A 167 4.10 -7.41 2.49
C LEU A 167 3.68 -8.75 1.85
N LYS A 168 2.81 -9.52 2.53
CA LYS A 168 2.17 -10.70 1.95
C LYS A 168 1.37 -10.31 0.70
N ALA A 169 0.60 -9.23 0.77
CA ALA A 169 -0.19 -8.76 -0.35
C ALA A 169 0.68 -8.37 -1.56
N ILE A 170 1.80 -7.67 -1.35
CA ILE A 170 2.79 -7.34 -2.39
C ILE A 170 3.37 -8.61 -3.02
N TYR A 171 3.69 -9.63 -2.22
CA TYR A 171 4.15 -10.92 -2.73
C TYR A 171 3.19 -11.55 -3.74
N TYR A 172 1.92 -11.68 -3.36
CA TYR A 172 0.91 -12.29 -4.24
C TYR A 172 0.58 -11.40 -5.43
N ARG A 173 0.54 -10.06 -5.27
CA ARG A 173 0.39 -9.11 -6.39
C ARG A 173 1.49 -9.32 -7.43
N ASN A 174 2.75 -9.41 -7.00
CA ASN A 174 3.90 -9.59 -7.90
C ASN A 174 3.85 -10.94 -8.61
N LYS A 175 3.47 -12.02 -7.92
CA LYS A 175 3.24 -13.32 -8.57
C LYS A 175 2.15 -13.26 -9.63
N GLY A 176 1.01 -12.62 -9.33
CA GLY A 176 -0.06 -12.41 -10.30
C GLY A 176 0.44 -11.62 -11.52
N ASN A 177 1.20 -10.55 -11.30
CA ASN A 177 1.79 -9.75 -12.37
C ASN A 177 2.81 -10.52 -13.22
N GLN A 178 3.67 -11.34 -12.61
CA GLN A 178 4.62 -12.19 -13.35
C GLN A 178 3.92 -13.22 -14.22
N ILE A 179 2.82 -13.80 -13.74
CA ILE A 179 1.99 -14.71 -14.53
C ILE A 179 1.33 -13.96 -15.68
N ARG A 180 0.72 -12.80 -15.41
CA ARG A 180 0.10 -11.93 -16.41
C ARG A 180 1.08 -11.55 -17.53
N ALA A 181 2.32 -11.23 -17.19
CA ALA A 181 3.37 -10.86 -18.13
C ALA A 181 3.74 -11.98 -19.11
N LYS A 182 3.53 -13.26 -18.75
CA LYS A 182 3.78 -14.40 -19.65
C LYS A 182 2.74 -14.54 -20.77
N GLN A 183 1.60 -13.86 -20.67
CA GLN A 183 0.49 -13.89 -21.64
C GLN A 183 -0.02 -15.30 -21.96
N ASP A 184 0.16 -16.26 -21.03
CA ASP A 184 -0.30 -17.63 -21.17
C ASP A 184 -1.70 -17.78 -20.57
N LEU A 185 -2.69 -18.07 -21.43
CA LEU A 185 -4.09 -18.24 -21.03
C LEU A 185 -4.29 -19.41 -20.05
N SER A 186 -3.44 -20.45 -20.11
CA SER A 186 -3.50 -21.59 -19.19
C SER A 186 -3.21 -21.20 -17.74
N LEU A 187 -2.54 -20.05 -17.54
CA LEU A 187 -2.19 -19.52 -16.24
C LEU A 187 -3.18 -18.46 -15.72
N SER A 188 -4.32 -18.27 -16.40
CA SER A 188 -5.30 -17.27 -15.99
C SER A 188 -5.90 -17.53 -14.60
N GLU A 189 -6.23 -18.77 -14.26
CA GLU A 189 -6.77 -19.11 -12.93
C GLU A 189 -5.72 -18.89 -11.81
N PRO A 190 -4.48 -19.41 -11.90
CA PRO A 190 -3.42 -19.08 -10.96
C PRO A 190 -3.17 -17.58 -10.79
N MET A 191 -3.27 -16.80 -11.88
CA MET A 191 -3.16 -15.34 -11.81
C MET A 191 -4.28 -14.73 -10.96
N LEU A 192 -5.53 -15.11 -11.20
CA LEU A 192 -6.70 -14.62 -10.46
C LEU A 192 -6.64 -15.02 -8.97
N GLU A 193 -6.17 -16.23 -8.66
CA GLU A 193 -5.95 -16.69 -7.29
C GLU A 193 -4.94 -15.80 -6.55
N ASN A 194 -3.82 -15.47 -7.20
CA ASN A 194 -2.81 -14.59 -6.62
C ASN A 194 -3.37 -13.18 -6.36
N PHE A 195 -4.13 -12.59 -7.30
CA PHE A 195 -4.78 -11.30 -7.07
C PHE A 195 -5.84 -11.37 -5.96
N THR A 196 -6.58 -12.48 -5.86
CA THR A 196 -7.55 -12.70 -4.79
C THR A 196 -6.88 -12.75 -3.42
N LEU A 197 -5.74 -13.45 -3.31
CA LEU A 197 -4.93 -13.47 -2.09
C LEU A 197 -4.37 -12.09 -1.75
N ALA A 198 -3.85 -11.37 -2.75
CA ALA A 198 -3.35 -10.01 -2.55
C ALA A 198 -4.44 -9.06 -2.03
N LYS A 199 -5.63 -9.07 -2.66
CA LYS A 199 -6.81 -8.34 -2.20
C LYS A 199 -7.09 -8.62 -0.73
N ARG A 200 -7.19 -9.91 -0.37
CA ARG A 200 -7.51 -10.33 1.01
C ARG A 200 -6.51 -9.76 2.01
N TYR A 201 -5.20 -9.92 1.76
CA TYR A 201 -4.18 -9.43 2.69
C TYR A 201 -4.11 -7.91 2.76
N TYR A 202 -4.42 -7.17 1.69
CA TYR A 202 -4.56 -5.71 1.78
C TYR A 202 -5.76 -5.29 2.61
N LEU A 203 -6.90 -5.97 2.51
CA LEU A 203 -8.06 -5.70 3.37
C LEU A 203 -7.74 -5.98 4.85
N GLU A 204 -7.14 -7.14 5.14
CA GLU A 204 -6.69 -7.47 6.50
C GLU A 204 -5.65 -6.45 7.02
N ALA A 205 -4.75 -5.97 6.15
CA ALA A 205 -3.79 -4.93 6.51
C ALA A 205 -4.47 -3.60 6.84
N ALA A 206 -5.47 -3.19 6.05
CA ALA A 206 -6.26 -1.99 6.32
C ALA A 206 -7.02 -2.11 7.65
N ASP A 207 -7.61 -3.27 7.92
CA ASP A 207 -8.37 -3.55 9.15
C ASP A 207 -7.50 -3.54 10.41
N CYS A 208 -6.17 -3.68 10.27
CA CYS A 208 -5.25 -3.50 11.39
C CYS A 208 -5.07 -2.02 11.77
N LEU A 209 -5.31 -1.08 10.87
CA LEU A 209 -5.01 0.34 11.06
C LEU A 209 -6.27 1.13 11.41
N ALA A 210 -6.09 2.24 12.13
CA ALA A 210 -7.18 3.17 12.39
C ALA A 210 -7.63 3.87 11.09
N GLU A 211 -8.91 4.22 10.99
CA GLU A 211 -9.48 4.80 9.75
C GLU A 211 -8.88 6.17 9.38
N ASP A 212 -8.32 6.89 10.34
CA ASP A 212 -7.61 8.15 10.18
C ASP A 212 -6.10 7.97 9.90
N ASP A 213 -5.61 6.73 9.82
CA ASP A 213 -4.24 6.44 9.42
C ASP A 213 -4.07 6.45 7.89
N GLU A 214 -2.97 7.02 7.40
CA GLU A 214 -2.64 7.06 5.98
C GLU A 214 -2.54 5.65 5.35
N GLY A 215 -1.99 4.69 6.09
CA GLY A 215 -1.88 3.31 5.65
C GLY A 215 -3.23 2.64 5.43
N HIS A 216 -4.26 2.99 6.20
CA HIS A 216 -5.61 2.42 6.06
C HIS A 216 -6.18 2.69 4.66
N ALA A 217 -6.20 3.97 4.27
CA ALA A 217 -6.69 4.37 2.95
C ALA A 217 -5.82 3.80 1.82
N VAL A 218 -4.49 3.81 1.98
CA VAL A 218 -3.55 3.25 0.99
C VAL A 218 -3.79 1.76 0.76
N TYR A 219 -3.96 0.97 1.81
CA TYR A 219 -4.19 -0.46 1.69
C TYR A 219 -5.58 -0.78 1.11
N LEU A 220 -6.61 0.00 1.45
CA LEU A 220 -7.92 -0.13 0.78
C LEU A 220 -7.82 0.14 -0.72
N ASN A 221 -7.10 1.18 -1.13
CA ASN A 221 -6.90 1.48 -2.55
C ASN A 221 -6.12 0.36 -3.25
N ALA A 222 -5.08 -0.17 -2.62
CA ALA A 222 -4.33 -1.31 -3.16
C ALA A 222 -5.18 -2.59 -3.25
N ALA A 223 -6.08 -2.84 -2.30
CA ALA A 223 -7.05 -3.93 -2.38
C ALA A 223 -7.99 -3.74 -3.57
N LEU A 224 -8.48 -2.52 -3.79
CA LEU A 224 -9.37 -2.16 -4.89
C LEU A 224 -8.71 -2.41 -6.26
N GLU A 225 -7.43 -2.06 -6.44
CA GLU A 225 -6.68 -2.39 -7.65
C GLU A 225 -6.65 -3.91 -7.93
N MET A 226 -6.53 -4.72 -6.89
CA MET A 226 -6.56 -6.18 -7.02
C MET A 226 -7.97 -6.70 -7.31
N MET A 227 -9.02 -6.02 -6.84
CA MET A 227 -10.41 -6.36 -7.14
C MET A 227 -10.73 -6.22 -8.63
N TRP A 228 -10.21 -5.16 -9.27
CA TRP A 228 -10.35 -4.94 -10.71
C TRP A 228 -9.74 -6.09 -11.53
N SER A 229 -8.70 -6.73 -10.99
CA SER A 229 -8.00 -7.85 -11.63
C SER A 229 -8.54 -9.24 -11.23
N SER A 230 -9.45 -9.36 -10.26
CA SER A 230 -9.86 -10.67 -9.67
C SER A 230 -11.35 -11.01 -9.84
N LYS A 231 -12.03 -10.45 -10.86
CA LYS A 231 -13.47 -10.70 -11.15
C LYS A 231 -14.37 -10.54 -9.91
N THR A 232 -14.10 -9.53 -9.09
CA THR A 232 -14.88 -9.30 -7.86
C THR A 232 -16.24 -8.66 -8.18
N SER A 233 -17.27 -8.93 -7.37
CA SER A 233 -18.61 -8.38 -7.58
C SER A 233 -18.65 -6.85 -7.47
N ALA A 234 -19.60 -6.20 -8.15
CA ALA A 234 -19.82 -4.76 -8.01
C ALA A 234 -20.14 -4.38 -6.54
N ARG A 235 -20.91 -5.21 -5.84
CA ARG A 235 -21.25 -5.05 -4.42
C ARG A 235 -20.01 -4.92 -3.55
N ASP A 236 -19.07 -5.87 -3.68
CA ASP A 236 -17.86 -5.88 -2.87
C ASP A 236 -16.97 -4.66 -3.20
N GLN A 237 -16.84 -4.32 -4.50
CA GLN A 237 -16.06 -3.16 -4.94
C GLN A 237 -16.61 -1.86 -4.38
N LEU A 238 -17.93 -1.65 -4.47
CA LEU A 238 -18.61 -0.48 -3.90
C LEU A 238 -18.42 -0.40 -2.38
N ALA A 239 -18.45 -1.53 -1.68
CA ALA A 239 -18.20 -1.56 -0.24
C ALA A 239 -16.78 -1.08 0.12
N VAL A 240 -15.76 -1.46 -0.65
CA VAL A 240 -14.39 -0.99 -0.45
C VAL A 240 -14.23 0.49 -0.84
N MET A 241 -14.82 0.91 -1.95
CA MET A 241 -14.80 2.32 -2.38
C MET A 241 -15.46 3.24 -1.36
N GLU A 242 -16.58 2.81 -0.77
CA GLU A 242 -17.23 3.54 0.32
C GLU A 242 -16.31 3.71 1.53
N ARG A 243 -15.59 2.65 1.93
CA ARG A 243 -14.59 2.74 3.02
C ARG A 243 -13.49 3.76 2.70
N ILE A 244 -12.99 3.77 1.45
CA ILE A 244 -12.00 4.77 0.99
C ILE A 244 -12.58 6.19 1.11
N ARG A 245 -13.79 6.42 0.59
CA ARG A 245 -14.48 7.71 0.63
C ARG A 245 -14.66 8.24 2.06
N LEU A 246 -14.93 7.36 3.02
CA LEU A 246 -15.09 7.71 4.44
C LEU A 246 -13.74 7.93 5.15
N ALA A 247 -12.69 7.19 4.80
CA ALA A 247 -11.38 7.28 5.42
C ALA A 247 -10.60 8.55 5.01
N ILE A 248 -10.65 8.95 3.73
CA ILE A 248 -9.90 10.11 3.21
C ILE A 248 -10.07 11.39 4.05
N PRO A 249 -11.29 11.87 4.36
CA PRO A 249 -11.44 13.10 5.13
C PRO A 249 -10.88 12.97 6.56
N LYS A 250 -10.92 11.78 7.17
CA LYS A 250 -10.35 11.52 8.51
C LYS A 250 -8.81 11.54 8.44
N MET A 251 -8.25 10.79 7.50
CA MET A 251 -6.82 10.74 7.23
C MET A 251 -6.24 12.14 6.96
N LYS A 252 -6.92 12.95 6.13
CA LYS A 252 -6.45 14.31 5.79
C LYS A 252 -6.33 15.25 6.99
N GLN A 253 -7.07 15.01 8.09
CA GLN A 253 -6.94 15.86 9.28
C GLN A 253 -5.57 15.74 9.94
N ILE A 254 -4.92 14.58 9.84
CA ILE A 254 -3.64 14.29 10.49
C ILE A 254 -2.50 14.25 9.47
N TRP A 255 -2.75 13.70 8.28
CA TRP A 255 -1.72 13.34 7.31
C TRP A 255 -1.67 14.23 6.07
N ALA A 256 -2.37 15.38 6.04
CA ALA A 256 -2.37 16.30 4.89
C ALA A 256 -0.97 16.78 4.43
N HIS A 257 0.02 16.74 5.32
CA HIS A 257 1.40 17.15 5.03
C HIS A 257 2.40 15.99 5.08
N SER A 258 1.92 14.75 5.02
CA SER A 258 2.78 13.59 4.95
C SER A 258 3.62 13.60 3.66
N ALA A 259 4.69 12.79 3.63
CA ALA A 259 5.45 12.56 2.41
C ALA A 259 4.58 12.01 1.26
N LEU A 260 3.58 11.19 1.55
CA LEU A 260 2.70 10.65 0.51
C LEU A 260 1.75 11.74 0.00
N ALA A 261 1.12 12.52 0.88
CA ALA A 261 0.24 13.62 0.50
C ALA A 261 0.97 14.64 -0.39
N THR A 262 2.18 15.03 0.01
CA THR A 262 3.03 15.96 -0.76
C THR A 262 3.53 15.41 -2.09
N GLN A 263 3.65 14.08 -2.22
CA GLN A 263 4.07 13.40 -3.46
C GLN A 263 2.89 13.01 -4.37
N GLY A 264 1.71 13.59 -4.16
CA GLY A 264 0.54 13.33 -5.00
C GLY A 264 -0.33 12.17 -4.53
N GLY A 265 -0.32 11.84 -3.23
CA GLY A 265 -1.21 10.85 -2.64
C GLY A 265 -2.70 11.10 -2.91
N ASP A 266 -3.10 12.36 -3.11
CA ASP A 266 -4.47 12.71 -3.53
C ASP A 266 -4.85 12.11 -4.89
N MET A 267 -3.89 11.97 -5.81
CA MET A 267 -4.10 11.34 -7.11
C MET A 267 -4.31 9.83 -7.01
N LEU A 268 -3.75 9.20 -5.96
CA LEU A 268 -3.91 7.76 -5.71
C LEU A 268 -5.39 7.40 -5.51
N PHE A 269 -6.11 8.22 -4.75
CA PHE A 269 -7.51 7.96 -4.39
C PHE A 269 -8.51 8.49 -5.41
N LYS A 270 -8.13 9.51 -6.18
CA LYS A 270 -9.01 10.17 -7.17
C LYS A 270 -9.65 9.15 -8.11
N ARG A 271 -8.84 8.23 -8.65
CA ARG A 271 -9.31 7.18 -9.56
C ARG A 271 -10.36 6.29 -8.89
N GLY A 272 -10.13 5.84 -7.66
CA GLY A 272 -11.07 4.99 -6.93
C GLY A 272 -12.45 5.65 -6.74
N LEU A 273 -12.47 6.96 -6.49
CA LEU A 273 -13.70 7.75 -6.31
C LEU A 273 -14.43 8.03 -7.63
N GLU A 274 -13.68 8.26 -8.72
CA GLU A 274 -14.25 8.38 -10.07
C GLU A 274 -14.93 7.05 -10.47
N MET A 275 -14.22 5.92 -10.27
CA MET A 275 -14.78 4.59 -10.53
C MET A 275 -15.98 4.27 -9.63
N GLU A 276 -16.03 4.75 -8.39
CA GLU A 276 -17.22 4.58 -7.53
C GLU A 276 -18.45 5.24 -8.15
N THR A 277 -18.28 6.44 -8.69
CA THR A 277 -19.36 7.19 -9.34
C THR A 277 -19.87 6.45 -10.58
N GLU A 278 -18.95 6.00 -11.43
CA GLU A 278 -19.28 5.22 -12.64
C GLU A 278 -19.97 3.90 -12.29
N LEU A 279 -19.45 3.17 -11.30
CA LEU A 279 -19.98 1.87 -10.89
C LEU A 279 -21.40 2.03 -10.31
N ARG A 280 -21.67 3.07 -9.53
CA ARG A 280 -23.03 3.38 -9.03
C ARG A 280 -23.99 3.72 -10.16
N GLN A 281 -23.57 4.53 -11.13
CA GLN A 281 -24.40 4.87 -12.31
C GLN A 281 -24.72 3.64 -13.16
N GLY A 282 -23.76 2.73 -13.34
CA GLY A 282 -23.99 1.47 -14.04
C GLY A 282 -25.02 0.58 -13.35
N VAL A 283 -25.01 0.51 -12.01
CA VAL A 283 -26.04 -0.20 -11.23
C VAL A 283 -27.41 0.49 -11.35
N GLU A 284 -27.47 1.81 -11.21
CA GLU A 284 -28.72 2.59 -11.28
C GLU A 284 -29.39 2.51 -12.67
N SER A 285 -28.58 2.51 -13.73
CA SER A 285 -29.06 2.39 -15.11
C SER A 285 -29.44 0.95 -15.49
N GLY A 286 -29.14 -0.03 -14.64
CA GLY A 286 -29.39 -1.46 -14.90
C GLY A 286 -28.43 -2.10 -15.89
N GLU A 287 -27.27 -1.50 -16.13
CA GLU A 287 -26.23 -2.04 -17.01
C GLU A 287 -25.66 -3.36 -16.48
N PHE A 288 -25.57 -3.49 -15.15
CA PHE A 288 -25.19 -4.70 -14.44
C PHE A 288 -25.83 -4.75 -13.05
N GLN A 289 -25.94 -5.95 -12.48
CA GLN A 289 -26.44 -6.16 -11.13
C GLN A 289 -25.30 -6.09 -10.10
N LEU A 290 -25.67 -5.88 -8.83
CA LEU A 290 -24.70 -5.82 -7.72
C LEU A 290 -23.83 -7.08 -7.59
N ASP A 291 -24.36 -8.24 -7.94
CA ASP A 291 -23.67 -9.53 -7.80
C ASP A 291 -22.91 -9.95 -9.08
N ASP A 292 -22.96 -9.14 -10.13
CA ASP A 292 -22.22 -9.40 -11.36
C ASP A 292 -20.72 -9.13 -11.15
N PRO A 293 -19.83 -9.99 -11.67
CA PRO A 293 -18.40 -9.75 -11.64
C PRO A 293 -18.05 -8.59 -12.58
N VAL A 294 -17.43 -7.54 -12.06
CA VAL A 294 -17.03 -6.37 -12.85
C VAL A 294 -15.50 -6.32 -12.93
N THR A 295 -14.97 -6.38 -14.15
CA THR A 295 -13.56 -6.11 -14.43
C THR A 295 -13.43 -4.72 -15.02
N LEU A 296 -12.83 -3.80 -14.26
CA LEU A 296 -12.53 -2.46 -14.75
C LEU A 296 -11.18 -2.52 -15.46
N GLN A 297 -11.18 -2.20 -16.76
CA GLN A 297 -9.92 -2.11 -17.49
C GLN A 297 -9.19 -0.85 -17.07
N ILE A 298 -8.01 -1.05 -16.53
CA ILE A 298 -7.07 0.04 -16.33
C ILE A 298 -6.44 0.33 -17.67
N GLU A 299 -6.85 1.42 -18.31
CA GLU A 299 -6.03 2.02 -19.37
C GLU A 299 -4.76 2.55 -18.68
N ASP A 300 -3.63 1.93 -19.02
CA ASP A 300 -2.27 2.33 -18.60
C ASP A 300 -1.77 3.52 -19.45
#